data_AF-A0A061IZU4-F1
#
_entry.id   AF-A0A061IZU4-F1
#
_cell.length_a   1.000
_cell.length_b   1.000
_cell.length_c   1.000
_cell.angle_alpha   90.00
_cell.angle_beta   90.00
_cell.angle_gamma   90.00
#
_symmetry.space_group_name_H-M   'P 1'
#
loop_
_entity.id
_entity.type
_entity.pdbx_description
1 polymer ?
#
loop_
_entity_poly.entity_id
_entity_poly.type
_entity_poly.pdbx_seq_one_letter_code
_entity_poly.pdbx_strand_id
1 'polypeptide(L)'
;MWTNQFTIQKPPAQQTLEEKREQALVTANVFIENNRSLVRKAMDRYQSVAGSNYWTYGYMGGAMMATMAACLSIGGRVPFFRSYASWISLAGGYFGGKAMLGAHNSYNLASVVRVINTLIDETRKMDEQHGFNISDYAREVDSLQHMKYELMPYSTEAIEARKHDVKSLPLDERVDALVEAYEKRRHTADQRK
;
A
#
# COMPACT_ATOMS: atom_id res chain seq x y z
N MET A 1 22.22 -37.72 52.04
CA MET A 1 20.92 -37.04 52.14
C MET A 1 20.68 -36.31 50.82
N TRP A 2 19.69 -36.73 50.03
CA TRP A 2 19.30 -36.08 48.78
C TRP A 2 17.89 -35.52 48.98
N THR A 3 17.73 -34.21 48.99
CA THR A 3 16.42 -33.55 49.07
C THR A 3 15.88 -33.33 47.66
N ASN A 4 14.91 -34.16 47.27
CA ASN A 4 14.06 -33.92 46.11
C ASN A 4 13.28 -32.63 46.33
N GLN A 5 13.63 -31.56 45.62
CA GLN A 5 12.78 -30.39 45.46
C GLN A 5 11.56 -30.80 44.63
N PHE A 6 10.46 -31.11 45.32
CA PHE A 6 9.15 -31.14 44.69
C PHE A 6 8.79 -29.72 44.25
N THR A 7 9.08 -29.39 42.99
CA THR A 7 8.47 -28.23 42.34
C THR A 7 7.00 -28.56 42.17
N ILE A 8 6.18 -28.08 43.11
CA ILE A 8 4.72 -28.05 42.96
C ILE A 8 4.44 -27.07 41.83
N GLN A 9 4.39 -27.55 40.59
CA GLN A 9 3.78 -26.82 39.49
C GLN A 9 2.32 -26.65 39.88
N LYS A 10 1.96 -25.44 40.32
CA LYS A 10 0.56 -25.04 40.50
C LYS A 10 -0.15 -25.40 39.19
N PRO A 11 -1.18 -26.28 39.22
CA PRO A 11 -1.95 -26.53 38.01
C PRO A 11 -2.46 -25.17 37.52
N PRO A 12 -2.40 -24.89 36.19
CA PRO A 12 -2.94 -23.64 35.67
C PRO A 12 -4.37 -23.54 36.20
N ALA A 13 -4.65 -22.46 36.94
CA ALA A 13 -6.00 -22.20 37.40
C ALA A 13 -6.90 -22.33 36.16
N GLN A 14 -7.96 -23.14 36.26
CA GLN A 14 -8.92 -23.28 35.18
C GLN A 14 -9.52 -21.90 34.95
N GLN A 15 -8.96 -21.16 34.00
CA GLN A 15 -9.44 -19.84 33.63
C GLN A 15 -10.91 -19.99 33.24
N THR A 16 -11.74 -19.16 33.85
CA THR A 16 -13.15 -19.09 33.49
C THR A 16 -13.27 -18.69 32.02
N LEU A 17 -14.38 -19.04 31.36
CA LEU A 17 -14.62 -18.67 29.96
C LEU A 17 -14.52 -17.15 29.74
N GLU A 18 -14.85 -16.36 30.76
CA GLU A 18 -14.73 -14.90 30.75
C GLU A 18 -13.27 -14.43 30.80
N GLU A 19 -12.43 -14.98 31.69
CA GLU A 19 -10.99 -14.65 31.75
C GLU A 19 -10.26 -15.00 30.46
N LYS A 20 -10.61 -16.13 29.82
CA LYS A 20 -10.05 -16.50 28.52
C LYS A 20 -10.45 -15.52 27.42
N ARG A 21 -11.68 -15.01 27.46
CA ARG A 21 -12.18 -14.04 26.51
C ARG A 21 -11.49 -12.69 26.67
N GLU A 22 -11.34 -12.21 27.90
CA GLU A 22 -10.62 -10.96 28.19
C GLU A 22 -9.14 -11.03 27.75
N GLN A 23 -8.46 -12.14 28.06
CA GLN A 23 -7.08 -12.34 27.63
C GLN A 23 -6.94 -12.38 26.09
N ALA A 24 -7.90 -12.99 25.40
CA ALA A 24 -7.91 -13.05 23.95
C ALA A 24 -8.17 -11.67 23.32
N LEU A 25 -9.04 -10.84 23.92
CA LEU A 25 -9.26 -9.45 23.51
C LEU A 25 -8.02 -8.58 23.70
N VAL A 26 -7.33 -8.69 24.84
CA VAL A 26 -6.07 -7.96 25.08
C VAL A 26 -5.02 -8.37 24.05
N THR A 27 -4.89 -9.66 23.78
CA THR A 27 -3.94 -10.18 22.78
C THR A 27 -4.27 -9.66 21.39
N ALA A 28 -5.55 -9.66 21.01
CA ALA A 28 -6.02 -9.10 19.74
C ALA A 28 -5.70 -7.61 19.61
N ASN A 29 -5.94 -6.82 20.67
CA ASN A 29 -5.64 -5.39 20.67
C ASN A 29 -4.14 -5.10 20.47
N VAL A 30 -3.26 -5.84 21.17
CA VAL A 30 -1.81 -5.68 21.01
C VAL A 30 -1.36 -6.05 19.59
N PHE A 31 -1.91 -7.14 19.05
CA PHE A 31 -1.62 -7.56 17.68
C PHE A 31 -2.07 -6.51 16.65
N ILE A 32 -3.31 -6.02 16.77
CA ILE A 32 -3.87 -4.97 15.91
C ILE A 32 -3.05 -3.68 16.01
N GLU A 33 -2.66 -3.25 17.21
CA GLU A 33 -1.85 -2.05 17.40
C GLU A 33 -0.47 -2.19 16.73
N ASN A 34 0.15 -3.36 16.85
CA ASN A 34 1.39 -3.66 16.16
C ASN A 34 1.21 -3.59 14.62
N ASN A 35 0.15 -4.19 14.08
CA ASN A 35 -0.17 -4.13 12.64
C ASN A 35 -0.31 -2.68 12.15
N ARG A 36 -1.07 -1.86 12.88
CA ARG A 36 -1.24 -0.44 12.57
C ARG A 36 0.08 0.32 12.60
N SER A 37 0.97 0.00 13.55
CA SER A 37 2.30 0.63 13.62
C SER A 37 3.18 0.28 12.41
N LEU A 38 3.11 -0.97 11.93
CA LEU A 38 3.86 -1.43 10.75
C LEU A 38 3.38 -0.73 9.48
N VAL A 39 2.05 -0.59 9.32
CA VAL A 39 1.46 0.16 8.21
C VAL A 39 1.86 1.63 8.27
N ARG A 40 1.76 2.29 9.42
CA ARG A 40 2.20 3.68 9.61
C ARG A 40 3.66 3.87 9.21
N LYS A 41 4.56 3.01 9.69
CA LYS A 41 5.98 3.06 9.33
C LYS A 41 6.24 2.88 7.84
N ALA A 42 5.48 2.01 7.18
CA ALA A 42 5.57 1.84 5.73
C ALA A 42 5.05 3.11 5.01
N MET A 43 3.97 3.70 5.52
CA MET A 43 3.39 4.91 4.94
C MET A 43 4.28 6.14 5.12
N ASP A 44 4.91 6.29 6.28
CA ASP A 44 5.88 7.36 6.54
C ASP A 44 7.03 7.32 5.53
N ARG A 45 7.52 6.12 5.18
CA ARG A 45 8.56 5.95 4.16
C ARG A 45 8.08 6.40 2.78
N TYR A 46 6.87 6.02 2.39
CA TYR A 46 6.30 6.47 1.13
C TYR A 46 6.12 8.00 1.10
N GLN A 47 5.55 8.60 2.15
CA GLN A 47 5.33 10.04 2.25
C GLN A 47 6.66 10.82 2.29
N SER A 48 7.71 10.25 2.89
CA SER A 48 9.05 10.85 2.94
C SER A 48 9.69 11.03 1.56
N VAL A 49 9.23 10.28 0.55
CA VAL A 49 9.68 10.41 -0.84
C VAL A 49 8.67 11.19 -1.67
N ALA A 50 7.37 10.90 -1.51
CA ALA A 50 6.30 11.52 -2.28
C ALA A 50 6.19 13.04 -2.08
N GLY A 51 6.41 13.53 -0.85
CA GLY A 51 6.33 14.95 -0.51
C GLY A 51 7.69 15.67 -0.46
N SER A 52 8.79 14.99 -0.81
CA SER A 52 10.12 15.53 -0.56
C SER A 52 10.69 16.28 -1.75
N ASN A 53 10.94 17.57 -1.52
CA ASN A 53 11.70 18.42 -2.44
C ASN A 53 13.12 17.89 -2.65
N TYR A 54 13.74 17.29 -1.64
CA TYR A 54 15.08 16.71 -1.76
C TYR A 54 15.11 15.59 -2.81
N TRP A 55 14.18 14.63 -2.74
CA TRP A 55 14.08 13.56 -3.73
C TRP A 55 13.71 14.11 -5.11
N THR A 56 12.78 15.06 -5.15
CA THR A 56 12.35 15.69 -6.41
C THR A 56 13.51 16.37 -7.13
N TYR A 57 14.24 17.27 -6.47
CA TYR A 57 15.39 17.95 -7.07
C TYR A 57 16.58 17.00 -7.27
N GLY A 58 16.75 16.00 -6.41
CA GLY A 58 17.78 14.96 -6.57
C GLY A 58 17.61 14.18 -7.87
N TYR A 59 16.40 13.67 -8.14
CA TYR A 59 16.12 12.96 -9.40
C TYR A 59 16.17 13.87 -10.62
N MET A 60 15.67 15.11 -10.52
CA MET A 60 15.76 16.08 -11.62
C MET A 60 17.21 16.44 -11.96
N GLY A 61 18.02 16.77 -10.96
CA GLY A 61 19.43 17.09 -11.13
C GLY A 61 20.24 15.88 -11.63
N GLY A 62 19.99 14.70 -11.08
CA GLY A 62 20.63 13.46 -11.53
C GLY A 62 20.30 13.12 -12.99
N ALA A 63 19.02 13.17 -13.37
CA ALA A 63 18.58 12.96 -14.74
C ALA A 63 19.13 14.02 -15.70
N MET A 64 19.23 15.27 -15.26
CA MET A 64 19.84 16.36 -16.05
C MET A 64 21.32 16.06 -16.33
N MET A 65 22.09 15.70 -15.31
CA MET A 65 23.52 15.37 -15.44
C MET A 65 23.73 14.15 -16.34
N ALA A 66 22.91 13.10 -16.15
CA ALA A 66 22.97 11.90 -16.99
C ALA A 66 22.65 12.23 -18.46
N THR A 67 21.61 13.04 -18.70
CA THR A 67 21.22 13.45 -20.05
C THR A 67 22.30 14.32 -20.69
N MET A 68 22.92 15.22 -19.93
CA MET A 68 24.03 16.05 -20.40
C MET A 68 25.24 15.20 -20.77
N ALA A 69 25.62 14.22 -19.94
CA ALA A 69 26.71 13.29 -20.24
C ALA A 69 26.42 12.45 -21.50
N ALA A 70 25.18 12.01 -21.68
CA ALA A 70 24.75 11.31 -22.89
C ALA A 70 24.84 12.22 -24.14
N CYS A 71 24.37 13.46 -24.05
CA CYS A 71 24.44 14.41 -25.15
C CYS A 71 25.88 14.76 -25.55
N LEU A 72 26.79 14.88 -24.58
CA LEU A 72 28.20 15.18 -24.83
C LEU A 72 28.96 13.98 -25.40
N SER A 73 28.66 12.76 -24.94
CA SER A 73 29.29 11.54 -25.46
C SER A 73 28.85 11.22 -26.89
N ILE A 74 27.56 11.41 -27.21
CA ILE A 74 27.03 11.25 -28.58
C ILE A 74 27.40 12.46 -29.46
N GLY A 75 27.56 13.63 -28.84
CA GLY A 75 27.91 14.90 -29.49
C GLY A 75 29.23 14.89 -30.25
N GLY A 76 30.13 13.94 -29.97
CA GLY A 76 31.33 13.70 -30.75
C GLY A 76 31.07 13.12 -32.15
N ARG A 77 29.93 12.45 -32.35
CA ARG A 77 29.50 11.90 -33.65
C ARG A 77 28.37 12.71 -34.30
N VAL A 78 27.52 13.33 -33.49
CA VAL A 78 26.35 14.08 -33.95
C VAL A 78 26.36 15.47 -33.31
N PRO A 79 26.81 16.52 -34.03
CA PRO A 79 26.99 17.86 -33.47
C PRO A 79 25.71 18.48 -32.88
N PHE A 80 24.53 18.06 -33.36
CA PHE A 80 23.24 18.49 -32.83
C PHE A 80 23.14 18.31 -31.32
N PHE A 81 23.49 17.12 -30.80
CA PHE A 81 23.39 16.85 -29.36
C PHE A 81 24.37 17.69 -28.55
N ARG A 82 25.51 18.09 -29.13
CA ARG A 82 26.46 19.00 -28.48
C ARG A 82 25.93 20.43 -28.41
N SER A 83 25.36 20.92 -29.52
CA SER A 83 24.85 22.29 -29.62
C SER A 83 23.58 22.52 -28.78
N TYR A 84 22.74 21.49 -28.65
CA TYR A 84 21.49 21.56 -27.89
C TYR A 84 21.57 20.84 -26.53
N ALA A 85 22.76 20.44 -26.08
CA ALA A 85 22.97 19.66 -24.85
C ALA A 85 22.30 20.29 -23.62
N SER A 86 22.37 21.62 -23.50
CA SER A 86 21.80 22.37 -22.37
C SER A 86 20.26 22.30 -22.33
N TRP A 87 19.61 22.49 -23.48
CA TRP A 87 18.15 22.42 -23.55
C TRP A 87 17.65 20.98 -23.39
N ILE A 88 18.33 20.03 -24.02
CA ILE A 88 17.99 18.60 -23.92
C ILE A 88 18.21 18.10 -22.49
N SER A 89 19.27 18.55 -21.80
CA SER A 89 19.52 18.18 -20.42
C SER A 89 18.50 18.77 -19.45
N LEU A 90 18.05 20.01 -19.65
CA LEU A 90 16.97 20.60 -18.85
C LEU A 90 15.66 19.83 -19.02
N ALA A 91 15.28 19.53 -20.27
CA ALA A 91 14.10 18.73 -20.56
C ALA A 91 14.22 17.31 -20.00
N GLY A 92 15.36 16.64 -20.22
CA GLY A 92 15.64 15.31 -19.68
C GLY A 92 15.70 15.27 -18.16
N GLY A 93 16.20 16.32 -17.52
CA GLY A 93 16.18 16.51 -16.09
C GLY A 93 14.76 16.58 -15.54
N TYR A 94 13.92 17.44 -16.13
CA TYR A 94 12.53 17.58 -15.70
C TYR A 94 11.71 16.32 -15.94
N PHE A 95 11.64 15.84 -17.18
CA PHE A 95 10.80 14.70 -17.55
C PHE A 95 11.37 13.37 -17.04
N GLY A 96 12.68 13.16 -17.21
CA GLY A 96 13.36 11.97 -16.70
C GLY A 96 13.37 11.92 -15.18
N GLY A 97 13.61 13.06 -14.51
CA GLY A 97 13.52 13.16 -13.06
C GLY A 97 12.13 12.86 -12.53
N LYS A 98 11.07 13.39 -13.16
CA LYS A 98 9.68 13.05 -12.83
C LYS A 98 9.37 11.57 -13.03
N ALA A 99 9.83 10.96 -14.12
CA ALA A 99 9.63 9.54 -14.38
C ALA A 99 10.33 8.67 -13.33
N MET A 100 11.58 8.97 -13.00
CA MET A 100 12.34 8.24 -11.96
C MET A 100 11.74 8.40 -10.57
N LEU A 101 11.32 9.62 -10.21
CA LEU A 101 10.62 9.89 -8.95
C LEU A 101 9.29 9.13 -8.88
N GLY A 102 8.51 9.13 -9.97
CA GLY A 102 7.27 8.37 -10.08
C GLY A 102 7.50 6.87 -9.91
N ALA A 103 8.54 6.33 -10.56
CA ALA A 103 8.93 4.93 -10.41
C ALA A 103 9.32 4.59 -8.96
N HIS A 104 10.16 5.39 -8.31
CA HIS A 104 10.55 5.18 -6.92
C HIS A 104 9.35 5.27 -5.97
N ASN A 105 8.47 6.25 -6.15
CA ASN A 105 7.22 6.36 -5.38
C ASN A 105 6.30 5.16 -5.59
N SER A 106 6.16 4.67 -6.83
CA SER A 106 5.36 3.48 -7.12
C SER A 106 5.91 2.23 -6.43
N TYR A 107 7.24 2.08 -6.35
CA TYR A 107 7.89 0.99 -5.65
C TYR A 107 7.63 1.06 -4.13
N ASN A 108 7.72 2.27 -3.55
CA ASN A 108 7.42 2.48 -2.13
C ASN A 108 5.94 2.21 -1.82
N LEU A 109 5.02 2.63 -2.71
CA LEU A 109 3.60 2.32 -2.59
C LEU A 109 3.32 0.82 -2.65
N ALA A 110 3.96 0.12 -3.59
CA ALA A 110 3.85 -1.35 -3.70
C ALA A 110 4.36 -2.06 -2.43
N SER A 111 5.39 -1.51 -1.78
CA SER A 111 5.88 -2.00 -0.48
C SER A 111 4.83 -1.85 0.63
N VAL A 112 4.14 -0.70 0.69
CA VAL A 112 3.05 -0.46 1.65
C VAL A 112 1.92 -1.47 1.43
N VAL A 113 1.50 -1.65 0.18
CA VAL A 113 0.44 -2.61 -0.18
C VAL A 113 0.84 -4.03 0.18
N ARG A 114 2.12 -4.40 0.00
CA ARG A 114 2.63 -5.71 0.41
C ARG A 114 2.51 -5.90 1.92
N VAL A 115 2.90 -4.91 2.72
CA VAL A 115 2.75 -4.94 4.18
C VAL A 115 1.27 -5.15 4.53
N ILE A 116 0.36 -4.38 3.94
CA ILE A 116 -1.09 -4.52 4.19
C ILE A 116 -1.58 -5.93 3.86
N ASN A 117 -1.21 -6.49 2.71
CA ASN A 117 -1.60 -7.86 2.35
C ASN A 117 -1.08 -8.90 3.35
N THR A 118 0.19 -8.79 3.77
CA THR A 118 0.77 -9.69 4.78
C THR A 118 0.01 -9.60 6.10
N LEU A 119 -0.36 -8.39 6.54
CA LEU A 119 -1.11 -8.21 7.77
C LEU A 119 -2.55 -8.72 7.68
N ILE A 120 -3.20 -8.60 6.52
CA ILE A 120 -4.51 -9.23 6.28
C ILE A 120 -4.40 -10.76 6.41
N ASP A 121 -3.41 -11.37 5.79
CA ASP A 121 -3.19 -12.82 5.84
C ASP A 121 -2.86 -13.30 7.27
N GLU A 122 -2.03 -12.56 8.00
CA GLU A 122 -1.70 -12.86 9.39
C GLU A 122 -2.92 -12.69 10.31
N THR A 123 -3.71 -11.64 10.12
CA THR A 123 -4.92 -11.41 10.91
C THR A 123 -5.96 -12.50 10.68
N ARG A 124 -6.14 -12.96 9.43
CA ARG A 124 -7.02 -14.09 9.10
C ARG A 124 -6.55 -15.40 9.75
N LYS A 125 -5.24 -15.68 9.74
CA LYS A 125 -4.68 -16.85 10.44
C LYS A 125 -4.91 -16.81 11.95
N MET A 126 -4.78 -15.63 12.56
CA MET A 126 -5.05 -15.46 13.99
C MET A 126 -6.54 -15.66 14.32
N ASP A 127 -7.44 -15.21 13.44
CA ASP A 127 -8.88 -15.42 13.57
C ASP A 127 -9.27 -16.91 13.46
N GLU A 128 -8.65 -17.64 12.53
CA GLU A 128 -8.82 -19.10 12.38
C GLU A 128 -8.33 -19.86 13.61
N GLN A 129 -7.20 -19.47 14.20
CA GLN A 129 -6.63 -20.11 15.39
C GLN A 129 -7.45 -19.88 16.66
N HIS A 130 -8.11 -18.72 16.78
CA HIS A 130 -8.98 -18.39 17.90
C HIS A 130 -10.45 -18.73 17.67
N GLY A 131 -10.77 -19.30 16.50
CA GLY A 131 -12.10 -19.79 16.15
C GLY A 131 -13.15 -18.68 16.02
N PHE A 132 -12.97 -17.75 15.07
CA PHE A 132 -13.95 -16.75 14.60
C PHE A 132 -14.68 -15.90 15.67
N ASN A 133 -14.23 -15.92 16.92
CA ASN A 133 -14.99 -15.39 18.05
C ASN A 133 -14.59 -13.97 18.45
N ILE A 134 -13.60 -13.37 17.79
CA ILE A 134 -13.11 -12.02 18.10
C ILE A 134 -13.47 -11.11 16.92
N SER A 135 -14.57 -10.37 17.06
CA SER A 135 -15.07 -9.41 16.06
C SER A 135 -14.03 -8.37 15.64
N ASP A 136 -13.02 -8.12 16.48
CA ASP A 136 -12.00 -7.10 16.25
C ASP A 136 -11.00 -7.51 15.15
N TYR A 137 -10.73 -8.81 14.95
CA TYR A 137 -9.89 -9.27 13.84
C TYR A 137 -10.59 -9.07 12.49
N ALA A 138 -11.89 -9.40 12.40
CA ALA A 138 -12.67 -9.16 11.19
C ALA A 138 -12.78 -7.66 10.85
N ARG A 139 -12.97 -6.82 11.86
CA ARG A 139 -12.97 -5.35 11.70
C ARG A 139 -11.62 -4.81 11.24
N GLU A 140 -10.52 -5.34 11.77
CA GLU A 140 -9.18 -4.90 11.34
C GLU A 140 -8.88 -5.33 9.90
N VAL A 141 -9.26 -6.55 9.51
CA VAL A 141 -9.13 -7.01 8.11
C VAL A 141 -9.89 -6.08 7.17
N ASP A 142 -11.13 -5.70 7.50
CA ASP A 142 -11.92 -4.78 6.69
C ASP A 142 -11.27 -3.38 6.60
N SER A 143 -10.80 -2.85 7.73
CA SER A 143 -10.05 -1.58 7.78
C SER A 143 -8.78 -1.61 6.92
N LEU A 144 -7.99 -2.67 7.00
CA LEU A 144 -6.78 -2.85 6.19
C LEU A 144 -7.12 -2.98 4.69
N GLN A 145 -8.20 -3.66 4.38
CA GLN A 145 -8.67 -3.85 3.00
C GLN A 145 -9.20 -2.53 2.41
N HIS A 146 -9.91 -1.73 3.21
CA HIS A 146 -10.31 -0.37 2.82
C HIS A 146 -9.09 0.50 2.53
N MET A 147 -8.09 0.50 3.41
CA MET A 147 -6.85 1.26 3.21
C MET A 147 -6.09 0.80 1.95
N LYS A 148 -6.07 -0.50 1.65
CA LYS A 148 -5.52 -1.02 0.39
C LYS A 148 -6.22 -0.41 -0.83
N TYR A 149 -7.54 -0.30 -0.78
CA TYR A 149 -8.33 0.26 -1.88
C TYR A 149 -8.17 1.77 -2.03
N GLU A 150 -7.98 2.51 -0.94
CA GLU A 150 -7.61 3.92 -0.99
C GLU A 150 -6.23 4.13 -1.63
N LEU A 151 -5.27 3.27 -1.31
CA LEU A 151 -3.91 3.33 -1.87
C LEU A 151 -3.84 2.85 -3.34
N MET A 152 -4.72 1.92 -3.74
CA MET A 152 -4.81 1.38 -5.10
C MET A 152 -6.23 1.51 -5.68
N PRO A 153 -6.71 2.74 -5.95
CA PRO A 153 -8.09 2.99 -6.34
C PRO A 153 -8.46 2.39 -7.71
N TYR A 154 -7.45 2.19 -8.57
CA TYR A 154 -7.63 1.62 -9.91
C TYR A 154 -7.47 0.09 -9.97
N SER A 155 -7.25 -0.56 -8.82
CA SER A 155 -7.18 -2.02 -8.79
C SER A 155 -8.54 -2.65 -9.09
N THR A 156 -8.56 -3.82 -9.73
CA THR A 156 -9.80 -4.56 -10.03
C THR A 156 -10.60 -4.83 -8.77
N GLU A 157 -9.92 -5.21 -7.69
CA GLU A 157 -10.51 -5.44 -6.37
C GLU A 157 -11.17 -4.17 -5.79
N ALA A 158 -10.51 -3.01 -5.89
CA ALA A 158 -11.08 -1.74 -5.42
C ALA A 158 -12.29 -1.30 -6.26
N ILE A 159 -12.23 -1.51 -7.58
CA ILE A 159 -13.33 -1.21 -8.50
C ILE A 159 -14.53 -2.13 -8.23
N GLU A 160 -14.29 -3.41 -7.95
CA GLU A 160 -15.32 -4.38 -7.59
C GLU A 160 -15.92 -4.10 -6.22
N ALA A 161 -15.08 -3.81 -5.21
CA ALA A 161 -15.54 -3.40 -3.88
C ALA A 161 -16.44 -2.16 -3.95
N ARG A 162 -16.04 -1.12 -4.70
CA ARG A 162 -16.90 0.06 -4.93
C ARG A 162 -18.21 -0.28 -5.60
N LYS A 163 -18.23 -1.20 -6.58
CA LYS A 163 -19.47 -1.65 -7.24
C LYS A 163 -20.43 -2.36 -6.27
N HIS A 164 -19.89 -3.11 -5.31
CA HIS A 164 -20.70 -3.73 -4.26
C HIS A 164 -21.20 -2.71 -3.23
N ASP A 165 -20.44 -1.63 -3.03
CA ASP A 165 -20.79 -0.50 -2.15
C ASP A 165 -21.76 0.51 -2.80
N VAL A 166 -22.06 0.42 -4.10
CA VAL A 166 -23.07 1.28 -4.78
C VAL A 166 -24.45 1.21 -4.11
N LYS A 167 -24.75 0.14 -3.37
CA LYS A 167 -25.99 0.01 -2.60
C LYS A 167 -26.07 0.95 -1.39
N SER A 168 -24.98 1.56 -0.95
CA SER A 168 -24.91 2.49 0.20
C SER A 168 -24.81 3.96 -0.22
N LEU A 169 -24.45 4.27 -1.47
CA LEU A 169 -24.27 5.64 -1.98
C LEU A 169 -25.58 6.46 -2.01
N PRO A 170 -25.55 7.80 -1.91
CA PRO A 170 -26.70 8.66 -2.19
C PRO A 170 -27.14 8.54 -3.66
N LEU A 171 -28.43 8.81 -3.94
CA LEU A 171 -29.08 8.51 -5.22
C LEU A 171 -28.32 9.10 -6.42
N ASP A 172 -27.75 10.28 -6.25
CA ASP A 172 -27.09 11.06 -7.30
C ASP A 172 -25.77 10.38 -7.73
N GLU A 173 -24.96 9.93 -6.76
CA GLU A 173 -23.71 9.20 -7.02
C GLU A 173 -23.95 7.80 -7.59
N ARG A 174 -25.11 7.19 -7.31
CA ARG A 174 -25.51 5.93 -7.97
C ARG A 174 -25.82 6.15 -9.44
N VAL A 175 -26.45 7.26 -9.79
CA VAL A 175 -26.75 7.59 -11.19
C VAL A 175 -25.46 7.81 -11.94
N ASP A 176 -24.52 8.56 -11.38
CA ASP A 176 -23.20 8.78 -12.00
C ASP A 176 -22.42 7.47 -12.18
N ALA A 177 -22.40 6.61 -11.16
CA ALA A 177 -21.75 5.29 -11.26
C ALA A 177 -22.43 4.37 -12.29
N LEU A 178 -23.75 4.46 -12.46
CA LEU A 178 -24.50 3.69 -13.47
C LEU A 178 -24.29 4.24 -14.88
N VAL A 179 -24.21 5.56 -15.04
CA VAL A 179 -23.91 6.23 -16.31
C VAL A 179 -22.48 5.91 -16.74
N GLU A 180 -21.50 6.02 -15.85
CA GLU A 180 -20.10 5.67 -16.14
C GLU A 180 -19.96 4.19 -16.50
N ALA A 181 -20.68 3.29 -15.82
CA ALA A 181 -20.70 1.87 -16.15
C ALA A 181 -21.37 1.59 -17.50
N TYR A 182 -22.43 2.33 -17.87
CA TYR A 182 -23.10 2.21 -19.16
C TYR A 182 -22.22 2.72 -20.30
N GLU A 183 -21.58 3.87 -20.14
CA GLU A 183 -20.64 4.43 -21.11
C GLU A 183 -19.45 3.51 -21.33
N LYS A 184 -18.88 2.94 -20.26
CA LYS A 184 -17.78 1.97 -20.37
C LYS A 184 -18.19 0.70 -21.12
N ARG A 185 -19.43 0.21 -20.92
CA ARG A 185 -19.97 -0.94 -21.69
C ARG A 185 -20.20 -0.59 -23.16
N ARG A 186 -20.70 0.61 -23.45
CA ARG A 186 -20.89 1.11 -24.82
C ARG A 186 -19.55 1.23 -25.55
N HIS A 187 -18.55 1.84 -24.93
CA HIS A 187 -17.20 1.93 -25.51
C HIS A 187 -16.54 0.56 -25.74
N THR A 188 -16.77 -0.41 -24.85
CA THR A 188 -16.25 -1.78 -25.03
C THR A 188 -17.01 -2.55 -26.13
N ALA A 189 -18.30 -2.26 -26.33
CA ALA A 189 -19.11 -2.85 -27.40
C ALA A 189 -18.78 -2.25 -28.77
N ASP A 190 -18.49 -0.95 -28.83
CA ASP A 190 -18.08 -0.26 -30.06
C ASP A 190 -16.63 -0.62 -30.48
N GLN A 191 -15.76 -0.99 -29.54
CA GLN A 191 -14.41 -1.52 -29.84
C GLN A 191 -14.38 -3.00 -30.25
N ARG A 192 -15.52 -3.71 -30.18
CA ARG A 192 -15.64 -5.12 -30.58
C ARG A 192 -16.34 -5.31 -31.94
N LYS A 193 -16.57 -4.22 -32.69
CA LYS A 193 -16.95 -4.25 -34.11
C LYS A 193 -15.73 -4.02 -34.98
#